data_AF-A0A2X3API7-F1
#
_entry.id   AF-A0A2X3API7-F1
#
_cell.length_a   1.000
_cell.length_b   1.000
_cell.length_c   1.000
_cell.angle_alpha   90.00
_cell.angle_beta   90.00
_cell.angle_gamma   90.00
#
_symmetry.space_group_name_H-M   'P 1'
#
loop_
_entity.id
_entity.type
_entity.pdbx_description
1 polymer ?
#
loop_
_entity_poly.entity_id
_entity_poly.type
_entity_poly.pdbx_seq_one_letter_code
_entity_poly.pdbx_strand_id
1 'polypeptide(L)'
;MDEGEEEIRLVLQHMHQQKVITDQEFKDMNTLIDDDGTLGALAGISAVVQNDPNGIPSELLDEILALEPVFDEEYYQDMLDALQERV
;
A
#
# COMPACT_ATOMS: atom_id res chain seq x y z
N MET A 1 18.30 -3.56 -6.08
CA MET A 1 16.86 -3.77 -6.25
C MET A 1 16.42 -4.30 -4.93
N ASP A 2 15.78 -3.43 -4.16
CA ASP A 2 15.22 -3.83 -2.88
C ASP A 2 14.10 -4.84 -3.14
N GLU A 3 13.97 -5.81 -2.25
CA GLU A 3 13.04 -6.92 -2.39
C GLU A 3 11.60 -6.35 -2.42
N GLY A 4 10.85 -6.62 -3.49
CA GLY A 4 9.46 -6.15 -3.65
C GLY A 4 9.27 -4.78 -4.29
N GLU A 5 10.32 -4.07 -4.71
CA GLU A 5 10.18 -2.71 -5.25
C GLU A 5 9.24 -2.64 -6.47
N GLU A 6 9.39 -3.57 -7.40
CA GLU A 6 8.58 -3.60 -8.63
C GLU A 6 7.11 -3.88 -8.31
N GLU A 7 6.85 -4.83 -7.42
CA GLU A 7 5.53 -5.19 -6.94
C GLU A 7 4.85 -4.01 -6.24
N ILE A 8 5.57 -3.31 -5.36
CA ILE A 8 5.04 -2.14 -4.65
C ILE A 8 4.71 -1.01 -5.64
N ARG A 9 5.58 -0.74 -6.62
CA ARG A 9 5.30 0.31 -7.62
C ARG A 9 4.09 -0.03 -8.49
N LEU A 10 3.90 -1.30 -8.83
CA LEU A 10 2.71 -1.77 -9.55
C LEU A 10 1.44 -1.54 -8.72
N VAL A 11 1.46 -1.91 -7.43
CA VAL A 11 0.34 -1.66 -6.52
C VAL A 11 0.06 -0.16 -6.40
N LEU A 12 1.07 0.68 -6.19
CA LEU A 12 0.92 2.14 -6.13
C LEU A 12 0.31 2.70 -7.43
N GLN A 13 0.73 2.17 -8.58
CA GLN A 13 0.17 2.57 -9.87
C GLN A 13 -1.32 2.21 -9.97
N HIS A 14 -1.71 1.00 -9.54
CA HIS A 14 -3.11 0.58 -9.54
C HIS A 14 -3.95 1.39 -8.53
N MET A 15 -3.43 1.67 -7.33
CA MET A 15 -4.08 2.55 -6.35
C MET A 15 -4.35 3.94 -6.94
N HIS A 16 -3.39 4.49 -7.68
CA HIS A 16 -3.52 5.78 -8.36
C HIS A 16 -4.56 5.74 -9.49
N GLN A 17 -4.52 4.73 -10.35
CA GLN A 17 -5.48 4.55 -11.44
C GLN A 17 -6.92 4.39 -10.95
N GLN A 18 -7.11 3.69 -9.82
CA GLN A 18 -8.40 3.50 -9.16
C GLN A 18 -8.82 4.70 -8.28
N LYS A 19 -8.01 5.76 -8.21
CA LYS A 19 -8.25 6.98 -7.43
C LYS A 19 -8.38 6.74 -5.92
N VAL A 20 -7.74 5.69 -5.41
CA VAL A 20 -7.62 5.42 -3.98
C VAL A 20 -6.61 6.37 -3.35
N ILE A 21 -5.56 6.72 -4.09
CA ILE A 21 -4.57 7.74 -3.69
C ILE A 21 -4.50 8.85 -4.72
N THR A 22 -4.09 10.04 -4.27
CA THR A 22 -3.89 11.22 -5.11
C THR A 22 -2.59 11.14 -5.91
N ASP A 23 -2.48 11.98 -6.95
CA ASP A 23 -1.23 12.17 -7.71
C ASP A 23 -0.03 12.55 -6.82
N GLN A 24 -0.29 13.29 -5.73
CA GLN A 24 0.76 13.73 -4.82
C GLN A 24 1.23 12.56 -3.94
N GLU A 25 0.30 11.83 -3.33
CA GLU A 25 0.62 10.63 -2.53
C GLU A 25 1.34 9.56 -3.36
N PHE A 26 0.91 9.35 -4.62
CA PHE A 26 1.60 8.45 -5.55
C PHE A 26 3.06 8.88 -5.79
N LYS A 27 3.31 10.18 -6.02
CA LYS A 27 4.68 10.71 -6.21
C LYS A 27 5.51 10.63 -4.94
N ASP A 28 4.93 10.97 -3.80
CA ASP A 28 5.61 10.95 -2.51
C ASP A 28 6.05 9.53 -2.16
N MET A 29 5.17 8.54 -2.31
CA MET A 29 5.51 7.14 -2.06
C MET A 29 6.56 6.59 -3.04
N ASN A 30 6.50 6.94 -4.33
CA ASN A 30 7.56 6.56 -5.28
C ASN A 30 8.91 7.23 -4.95
N THR A 31 8.90 8.46 -4.44
CA THR A 31 10.11 9.16 -4.01
C THR A 31 10.71 8.51 -2.77
N LEU A 32 9.87 8.07 -1.81
CA LEU A 32 10.33 7.33 -0.64
C LEU A 32 11.04 6.03 -1.02
N ILE A 33 10.54 5.33 -2.04
CA ILE A 33 11.21 4.14 -2.59
C ILE A 33 12.60 4.48 -3.12
N ASP A 34 12.72 5.57 -3.87
CA ASP A 34 13.99 6.01 -4.46
C ASP A 34 15.02 6.46 -3.40
N ASP A 35 14.55 7.11 -2.33
CA ASP A 35 15.42 7.74 -1.32
C ASP A 35 15.76 6.81 -0.13
N ASP A 36 14.77 6.09 0.40
CA ASP A 36 14.85 5.37 1.68
C ASP A 36 14.46 3.88 1.58
N GLY A 37 14.19 3.38 0.36
CA GLY A 37 13.74 2.01 0.11
C GLY A 37 12.24 1.81 0.36
N THR A 38 11.80 0.55 0.42
CA THR A 38 10.36 0.19 0.34
C THR A 38 9.54 0.51 1.60
N LEU A 39 10.18 0.68 2.75
CA LEU A 39 9.51 0.79 4.05
C LEU A 39 8.56 2.00 4.14
N GLY A 40 8.98 3.16 3.65
CA GLY A 40 8.15 4.37 3.67
C GLY A 40 6.91 4.25 2.80
N ALA A 41 7.03 3.57 1.65
CA ALA A 41 5.89 3.31 0.77
C ALA A 41 4.91 2.30 1.38
N LEU A 42 5.41 1.23 2.01
CA LEU A 42 4.57 0.22 2.68
C LEU A 42 3.80 0.83 3.86
N ALA A 43 4.44 1.69 4.65
CA ALA A 43 3.76 2.46 5.69
C ALA A 43 2.64 3.34 5.12
N GLY A 44 2.88 3.99 3.97
CA GLY A 44 1.87 4.78 3.25
C GLY A 44 0.69 3.94 2.76
N ILE A 45 0.95 2.78 2.16
CA ILE A 45 -0.09 1.84 1.71
C ILE A 45 -0.94 1.38 2.89
N SER A 46 -0.30 0.94 3.99
CA SER A 46 -1.01 0.52 5.20
C SER A 46 -1.90 1.64 5.75
N ALA A 47 -1.37 2.87 5.84
CA ALA A 47 -2.15 4.02 6.31
C ALA A 47 -3.37 4.32 5.43
N VAL A 48 -3.26 4.19 4.11
CA VAL A 48 -4.39 4.37 3.18
C VAL A 48 -5.48 3.33 3.46
N VAL A 49 -5.10 2.06 3.63
CA VAL A 49 -6.04 0.97 3.93
C VAL A 49 -6.71 1.18 5.29
N GLN A 50 -5.95 1.61 6.30
CA GLN A 50 -6.49 1.87 7.63
C GLN A 50 -7.46 3.06 7.65
N ASN A 51 -7.20 4.11 6.86
CA ASN A 51 -8.01 5.32 6.84
C ASN A 51 -9.38 5.13 6.16
N ASP A 52 -9.45 4.34 5.07
CA ASP A 52 -10.70 4.03 4.38
C ASP A 52 -10.71 2.60 3.81
N PRO A 53 -10.87 1.57 4.66
CA PRO A 53 -10.85 0.18 4.21
C PRO A 53 -12.02 -0.15 3.26
N ASN A 54 -13.11 0.62 3.31
CA ASN A 54 -14.28 0.45 2.44
C ASN A 54 -14.08 1.09 1.07
N GLY A 55 -13.23 2.12 0.98
CA GLY A 55 -12.87 2.84 -0.25
C GLY A 55 -11.98 2.05 -1.21
N ILE A 56 -11.42 0.92 -0.77
CA ILE A 56 -10.50 0.10 -1.57
C ILE A 56 -11.25 -1.00 -2.32
N PRO A 57 -11.23 -1.03 -3.67
CA PRO A 57 -11.81 -2.12 -4.46
C PRO A 57 -11.19 -3.48 -4.08
N SER A 58 -11.99 -4.55 -4.05
CA SER A 58 -11.51 -5.89 -3.65
C SER A 58 -10.30 -6.38 -4.46
N GLU A 59 -10.28 -6.15 -5.78
CA GLU A 59 -9.14 -6.55 -6.62
C GLU A 59 -7.83 -5.86 -6.19
N LEU A 60 -7.91 -4.57 -5.86
CA LEU A 60 -6.75 -3.81 -5.37
C LEU A 60 -6.36 -4.24 -3.94
N LEU A 61 -7.34 -4.61 -3.12
CA LEU A 61 -7.06 -5.12 -1.79
C LEU A 61 -6.30 -6.46 -1.85
N ASP A 62 -6.70 -7.38 -2.73
CA ASP A 62 -6.00 -8.65 -2.93
C ASP A 62 -4.54 -8.43 -3.37
N GLU A 63 -4.31 -7.43 -4.23
CA GLU A 63 -2.95 -7.03 -4.66
C GLU A 63 -2.12 -6.47 -3.50
N ILE A 64 -2.71 -5.61 -2.65
CA ILE A 64 -2.05 -5.09 -1.45
C ILE A 64 -1.71 -6.22 -0.47
N LEU A 65 -2.64 -7.15 -0.25
CA LEU A 65 -2.42 -8.30 0.64
C LEU A 65 -1.33 -9.24 0.11
N ALA A 66 -1.16 -9.34 -1.21
CA ALA A 66 -0.08 -10.13 -1.81
C ALA A 66 1.33 -9.57 -1.52
N LEU A 67 1.44 -8.33 -1.03
CA LEU A 67 2.71 -7.75 -0.57
C LEU A 67 3.13 -8.24 0.84
N GLU A 68 2.37 -9.13 1.49
CA GLU A 68 2.71 -9.75 2.78
C GLU A 68 4.20 -10.09 2.96
N PRO A 69 4.92 -10.72 1.99
CA PRO A 69 6.31 -11.12 2.18
C PRO A 69 7.29 -9.95 2.33
N VAL A 70 6.91 -8.76 1.89
CA VAL A 70 7.77 -7.56 1.88
C VAL A 70 7.29 -6.49 2.85
N PHE A 71 6.10 -6.65 3.42
CA PHE A 71 5.60 -5.80 4.48
C PHE A 71 6.40 -5.98 5.78
N ASP A 72 6.51 -4.90 6.55
CA ASP A 72 6.81 -5.03 7.97
C ASP A 72 5.62 -5.70 8.69
N GLU A 73 5.90 -6.62 9.61
CA GLU A 73 4.87 -7.40 10.30
C GLU A 73 3.86 -6.52 11.04
N GLU A 74 4.31 -5.40 11.65
CA GLU A 74 3.43 -4.47 12.37
C GLU A 74 2.45 -3.79 11.40
N TYR A 75 2.97 -3.24 10.29
CA TYR A 75 2.14 -2.58 9.28
C TYR A 75 1.15 -3.51 8.60
N TYR A 76 1.51 -4.79 8.43
CA TYR A 76 0.62 -5.78 7.85
C TYR A 76 -0.51 -6.15 8.81
N GLN A 77 -0.20 -6.37 10.09
CA GLN A 77 -1.23 -6.69 11.09
C GLN A 77 -2.19 -5.52 11.33
N ASP A 78 -1.69 -4.29 11.45
CA ASP A 78 -2.54 -3.11 11.62
C ASP A 78 -3.52 -2.94 10.44
N MET A 79 -3.06 -3.24 9.23
CA MET A 79 -3.90 -3.25 8.04
C MET A 79 -4.97 -4.34 8.11
N LEU A 80 -4.60 -5.58 8.47
CA LEU A 80 -5.55 -6.69 8.60
C LEU A 80 -6.62 -6.42 9.65
N ASP A 81 -6.24 -5.82 10.78
CA ASP A 81 -7.18 -5.46 11.84
C ASP A 81 -8.17 -4.39 11.37
N ALA A 82 -7.71 -3.37 10.64
CA ALA A 82 -8.61 -2.37 10.04
C ALA A 82 -9.59 -2.98 9.03
N LEU A 83 -9.17 -4.00 8.28
CA LEU A 83 -10.01 -4.70 7.31
C LEU A 83 -11.07 -5.61 7.94
N GLN A 84 -10.86 -6.08 9.18
CA GLN A 84 -11.88 -6.86 9.91
C GLN A 84 -13.13 -6.04 10.24
N GLU A 85 -13.00 -4.70 10.31
CA GLU A 85 -14.11 -3.78 10.57
C GLU A 85 -14.88 -3.38 9.29
N ARG A 86 -14.47 -3.89 8.14
CA ARG A 86 -15.12 -3.63 6.84
C ARG A 86 -16.52 -4.27 6.82
N VAL A 87 -17.56 -3.50 6.43
CA VAL A 87 -18.99 -3.86 6.52
C VAL A 87 -19.57 -4.25 5.17
#